data_AF-A0A6N7HGM1-F1
#
_entry.id   AF-A0A6N7HGM1-F1
#
_cell.length_a   1.000
_cell.length_b   1.000
_cell.length_c   1.000
_cell.angle_alpha   90.00
_cell.angle_beta   90.00
_cell.angle_gamma   90.00
#
_symmetry.space_group_name_H-M   'P 1'
#
loop_
_entity.id
_entity.type
_entity.pdbx_description
1 polymer ?
#
loop_
_entity_poly.entity_id
_entity_poly.type
_entity_poly.pdbx_seq_one_letter_code
_entity_poly.pdbx_strand_id
1 'polypeptide(L)' 'MRCTARCSASPSFSNPKLDCVEIGHTSAALGVRDSKLPRSPVLAVGAEHDLAFLGAVKAGQFDR' A
#
# COMPACT_ATOMS: atom_id res chain seq x y z
N MET A 1 7.95 -4.00 14.23
CA MET A 1 6.49 -3.75 14.08
C MET A 1 6.01 -4.45 12.81
N ARG A 2 5.04 -5.36 12.92
CA ARG A 2 4.39 -5.99 11.75
C ARG A 2 2.97 -5.45 11.70
N CYS A 3 2.69 -4.51 10.79
CA CYS A 3 1.32 -4.17 10.44
C CYS A 3 0.83 -5.22 9.44
N THR A 4 0.20 -6.30 9.93
CA THR A 4 -0.42 -7.31 9.08
C THR A 4 -1.90 -7.00 8.91
N ALA A 5 -2.25 -6.12 7.97
CA ALA A 5 -3.61 -6.09 7.42
C ALA A 5 -3.70 -7.22 6.38
N ARG A 6 -3.76 -8.47 6.86
CA ARG A 6 -3.89 -9.63 5.98
C ARG A 6 -5.33 -9.64 5.46
N CYS A 7 -5.54 -9.29 4.19
CA CYS A 7 -6.77 -9.64 3.47
C CYS A 7 -6.75 -11.15 3.22
N SER A 8 -6.83 -11.93 4.30
CA SER A 8 -7.40 -13.27 4.20
C SER A 8 -8.82 -13.07 3.68
N ALA A 9 -9.34 -13.99 2.87
CA ALA A 9 -10.75 -14.05 2.55
C ALA A 9 -11.58 -14.21 3.84
N SER A 10 -11.73 -13.16 4.63
CA SER A 10 -12.66 -13.09 5.73
C SER A 10 -14.05 -13.00 5.10
N PRO A 11 -14.99 -13.90 5.44
CA PRO A 11 -16.32 -13.93 4.83
C PRO A 11 -17.13 -12.64 5.07
N SER A 12 -16.67 -11.75 5.94
CA SER A 12 -17.34 -10.49 6.27
C SER A 12 -17.08 -9.35 5.28
N PHE A 13 -16.06 -9.45 4.41
CA PHE A 13 -15.72 -8.41 3.41
C PHE A 13 -15.31 -8.99 2.05
N SER A 14 -15.92 -10.11 1.63
CA SER A 14 -15.64 -10.68 0.31
C SER A 14 -16.42 -9.94 -0.79
N ASN A 15 -15.95 -8.75 -1.17
CA ASN A 15 -16.33 -8.14 -2.43
C ASN A 15 -15.22 -8.46 -3.46
N PRO A 16 -15.41 -9.43 -4.37
CA PRO A 16 -14.37 -9.86 -5.31
C PRO A 16 -13.87 -8.74 -6.23
N LYS A 17 -14.65 -7.66 -6.37
CA LYS A 17 -14.37 -6.48 -7.18
C LYS A 17 -13.60 -5.36 -6.46
N LEU A 18 -13.36 -5.45 -5.15
CA LEU A 18 -12.54 -4.44 -4.45
C LEU A 18 -11.07 -4.77 -4.64
N ASP A 19 -10.30 -3.84 -5.18
CA ASP A 19 -8.85 -3.95 -5.25
C ASP A 19 -8.28 -3.84 -3.84
N CYS A 20 -7.56 -4.86 -3.40
CA CYS A 20 -6.97 -4.93 -2.06
C CYS A 20 -5.46 -4.77 -2.18
N VAL A 21 -4.94 -3.66 -1.66
CA VAL A 21 -3.50 -3.41 -1.58
C VAL A 21 -3.05 -3.40 -0.13
N GLU A 22 -1.90 -4.01 0.13
CA GLU A 22 -1.22 -3.94 1.42
C GLU A 22 -0.03 -2.99 1.31
N ILE A 23 0.08 -2.08 2.28
CA ILE A 23 1.17 -1.12 2.40
C ILE A 23 2.03 -1.50 3.61
N GLY A 24 3.35 -1.61 3.40
CA GLY A 24 4.33 -1.87 4.44
C GLY A 24 5.38 -0.77 4.49
N HIS A 25 5.65 -0.25 5.68
CA HIS A 25 6.71 0.75 5.89
C HIS A 25 7.92 0.12 6.57
N THR A 26 9.09 0.53 6.10
CA THR A 26 10.38 0.32 6.77
C THR A 26 11.06 1.68 6.93
N SER A 27 12.19 1.74 7.62
CA SER A 27 12.97 2.98 7.71
C SER A 27 13.56 3.43 6.37
N ALA A 28 13.67 2.53 5.39
CA ALA A 28 14.30 2.81 4.10
C ALA A 28 13.31 2.91 2.93
N ALA A 29 12.13 2.30 3.05
CA ALA A 29 11.20 2.16 1.94
C ALA A 29 9.74 1.93 2.35
N LEU A 30 8.85 2.30 1.42
CA LEU A 30 7.46 1.90 1.33
C LEU A 30 7.33 0.74 0.34
N GLY A 31 6.68 -0.35 0.76
CA GLY A 31 6.30 -1.46 -0.12
C GLY A 31 4.79 -1.52 -0.33
N VAL A 32 4.36 -1.63 -1.58
CA VAL A 32 2.95 -1.83 -1.97
C VAL A 32 2.82 -3.15 -2.71
N ARG A 33 1.85 -3.98 -2.33
CA ARG A 33 1.57 -5.24 -3.03
C ARG A 33 0.09 -5.59 -3.07
N ASP A 34 -0.29 -6.44 -4.01
CA ASP A 34 -1.63 -7.03 -4.07
C ASP A 34 -1.81 -8.02 -2.90
N SER A 35 -2.76 -7.73 -2.02
CA SER A 35 -3.06 -8.55 -0.84
C SER A 35 -3.60 -9.93 -1.22
N LYS A 36 -4.24 -10.06 -2.39
CA LYS A 36 -4.83 -11.31 -2.91
C LYS A 36 -3.79 -12.24 -3.50
N LEU A 37 -2.61 -11.72 -3.85
CA LEU A 37 -1.52 -12.48 -4.46
C LEU A 37 -0.26 -12.42 -3.57
N PRO A 38 -0.15 -13.28 -2.53
CA PRO A 38 0.92 -13.20 -1.53
C PRO A 38 2.35 -13.36 -2.09
N ARG A 39 2.47 -13.91 -3.30
CA ARG A 39 3.75 -14.13 -4.01
C ARG A 39 3.91 -13.22 -5.23
N SER A 40 3.09 -12.18 -5.35
CA SER A 40 3.22 -11.18 -6.40
C SER A 40 4.41 -10.25 -6.15
N PRO A 41 4.91 -9.55 -7.19
CA PRO A 41 5.90 -8.51 -7.04
C PRO A 41 5.44 -7.40 -6.08
N VAL A 42 6.41 -6.80 -5.40
CA VAL A 42 6.20 -5.63 -4.52
C VAL A 42 6.73 -4.40 -5.24
N LEU A 43 5.91 -3.36 -5.37
CA LEU A 43 6.41 -2.04 -5.75
C LEU A 43 7.05 -1.41 -4.52
N ALA A 44 8.36 -1.15 -4.58
CA ALA A 44 9.11 -0.52 -3.50
C ALA A 44 9.52 0.90 -3.89
N VAL A 45 9.25 1.87 -3.02
CA VAL A 45 9.61 3.28 -3.17
C VAL A 45 10.47 3.69 -1.97
N GLY A 46 11.52 4.48 -2.18
CA GLY A 46 12.36 4.98 -1.08
C GLY A 46 11.56 5.85 -0.11
N ALA A 47 11.89 5.80 1.18
CA ALA A 47 11.15 6.52 2.22
C ALA A 47 11.11 8.03 1.99
N GLU A 48 12.20 8.60 1.48
CA GLU A 48 12.30 10.02 1.11
C GLU A 48 11.35 10.39 -0.03
N HIS A 49 11.19 9.50 -1.01
CA HIS A 49 10.29 9.71 -2.14
C HIS A 49 8.82 9.58 -1.72
N ASP A 50 8.50 8.64 -0.83
CA ASP A 50 7.15 8.51 -0.26
C ASP A 50 6.74 9.78 0.51
N LEU A 51 7.62 10.28 1.39
CA LEU A 51 7.37 11.51 2.13
C LEU A 51 7.20 12.73 1.22
N ALA A 52 8.04 12.85 0.18
CA ALA A 52 7.91 13.92 -0.80
C ALA A 52 6.58 13.84 -1.56
N PHE A 53 6.19 12.64 -1.98
CA PHE A 53 4.92 12.38 -2.65
C PHE A 53 3.72 12.76 -1.76
N LEU A 54 3.68 12.31 -0.50
CA LEU A 54 2.61 12.64 0.44
C LEU A 54 2.53 14.16 0.70
N GLY A 55 3.68 14.83 0.77
CA GLY A 55 3.75 16.28 0.88
C GLY A 55 3.13 16.98 -0.33
N ALA A 56 3.46 16.52 -1.54
CA ALA A 56 2.91 17.04 -2.79
C ALA A 56 1.40 16.82 -2.93
N VAL A 57 0.90 15.63 -2.55
CA VAL A 57 -0.54 15.33 -2.48
C VAL A 57 -1.24 16.30 -1.54
N LYS A 58 -0.71 16.48 -0.32
CA LYS A 58 -1.32 17.38 0.67
C LYS A 58 -1.33 18.84 0.22
N ALA A 59 -0.37 19.23 -0.62
CA ALA A 59 -0.29 20.56 -1.21
C ALA A 59 -1.21 20.74 -2.44
N GLY A 60 -2.00 19.72 -2.82
CA GLY A 60 -2.92 19.77 -3.95
C GLY A 60 -2.23 19.74 -5.32
N GLN A 61 -0.97 19.30 -5.39
CA GLN A 61 -0.20 19.30 -6.64
C GLN A 61 -0.74 18.30 -7.68
N PHE A 62 -1.62 17.38 -7.27
CA PHE A 62 -2.18 16.33 -8.11
C PHE A 62 -3.72 16.36 -8.21
N ASP A 63 -4.39 17.45 -7.80
CA ASP A 63 -5.86 17.55 -7.72
C ASP A 63 -6.55 17.82 -9.08
N ARG A 64 -5.91 17.42 -10.19
CA ARG A 64 -6.34 17.79 -11.54
C ARG A 64 -7.49 16.93 -12.07
#